data_AF-A0A0A0KTP9-F1
#
_entry.id   AF-A0A0A0KTP9-F1
#
_cell.length_a   1.000
_cell.length_b   1.000
_cell.length_c   1.000
_cell.angle_alpha   90.00
_cell.angle_beta   90.00
_cell.angle_gamma   90.00
#
_symmetry.space_group_name_H-M   'P 1'
#
loop_
_entity.id
_entity.type
_entity.pdbx_description
1 polymer ?
#
loop_
_entity_poly.entity_id
_entity_poly.type
_entity_poly.pdbx_seq_one_letter_code
_entity_poly.pdbx_strand_id
1 'polypeptide(L)'
;MIANRKGLNLKALSPNFCAPRQLEMSLRLLPNPGHPSLHLRRNCRLFHNLRPTNQPPPPPMEVEIKLRLPDSSSHHKLSHLLSSHHIKTHNQHNFFFDGPNAELSSNQAALRIRFYNEDSHCVLSLKAKPTISDGISRIEEEEEALEPSIGRACVEEPNRMMLMEESKILERVKEEYRIDGFVCLGGFKNVRRVYDWKGLKLELDETIFEFGRNYEMECESEDAERDRDLLEGFFKENGISYSYSQSSKLAIFRSGKLPPFF
;
A
#
# COMPACT_ATOMS: atom_id res chain seq x y z
N MET A 1 -40.85 -24.14 33.92
CA MET A 1 -40.35 -25.48 33.52
C MET A 1 -38.86 -25.54 33.81
N ILE A 2 -38.50 -26.38 34.76
CA ILE A 2 -37.12 -26.62 35.22
C ILE A 2 -36.57 -27.77 34.38
N ALA A 3 -35.47 -27.56 33.66
CA ALA A 3 -34.72 -28.64 33.03
C ALA A 3 -33.29 -28.60 33.54
N ASN A 4 -33.00 -29.57 34.40
CA ASN A 4 -31.70 -29.91 34.94
C ASN A 4 -31.45 -31.36 34.52
N ARG A 5 -30.31 -31.66 33.88
CA ARG A 5 -29.51 -32.89 34.11
C ARG A 5 -28.43 -33.14 33.03
N LYS A 6 -27.21 -33.33 33.56
CA LYS A 6 -26.18 -34.34 33.22
C LYS A 6 -25.44 -34.11 31.88
N GLY A 7 -24.12 -33.92 31.82
CA GLY A 7 -23.06 -34.42 32.70
C GLY A 7 -22.55 -35.76 32.17
N LEU A 8 -21.58 -35.70 31.24
CA LEU A 8 -20.78 -36.85 30.81
C LEU A 8 -19.30 -36.50 30.86
N ASN A 9 -18.58 -37.45 31.43
CA ASN A 9 -17.24 -37.40 31.99
C ASN A 9 -16.33 -38.20 31.04
N LEU A 10 -15.25 -37.61 30.54
CA LEU A 10 -14.20 -38.34 29.81
C LEU A 10 -12.90 -38.22 30.59
N LYS A 11 -12.52 -39.35 31.18
CA LYS A 11 -11.26 -39.58 31.87
C LYS A 11 -10.12 -39.75 30.85
N ALA A 12 -8.95 -39.31 31.31
CA ALA A 12 -7.63 -39.37 30.72
C ALA A 12 -7.17 -40.76 30.27
N LEU A 13 -6.34 -40.79 29.23
CA LEU A 13 -5.31 -41.80 28.97
C LEU A 13 -4.07 -41.13 28.33
N SER A 14 -2.94 -41.24 29.02
CA SER A 14 -1.56 -41.18 28.53
C SER A 14 -0.79 -42.29 29.27
N PRO A 15 0.50 -42.60 29.00
CA PRO A 15 1.40 -42.24 27.89
C PRO A 15 2.08 -43.50 27.27
N ASN A 16 2.99 -43.35 26.29
CA ASN A 16 4.35 -43.96 26.34
C ASN A 16 5.18 -43.80 25.04
N PHE A 17 6.43 -43.34 25.27
CA PHE A 17 7.73 -43.75 24.70
C PHE A 17 7.86 -44.11 23.21
N CYS A 18 8.82 -43.49 22.50
CA CYS A 18 10.22 -43.97 22.40
C CYS A 18 10.97 -43.26 21.25
N ALA A 19 12.10 -42.60 21.55
CA ALA A 19 13.15 -42.26 20.58
C ALA A 19 14.09 -43.47 20.41
N PRO A 20 14.85 -43.60 19.30
CA PRO A 20 16.29 -43.41 19.47
C PRO A 20 17.13 -42.97 18.23
N ARG A 21 18.31 -42.44 18.59
CA ARG A 21 19.66 -42.64 18.00
C ARG A 21 20.14 -41.79 16.80
N GLN A 22 21.11 -40.94 17.16
CA GLN A 22 22.28 -40.51 16.39
C GLN A 22 23.07 -41.69 15.81
N LEU A 23 23.71 -41.48 14.66
CA LEU A 23 24.89 -42.22 14.21
C LEU A 23 25.89 -41.25 13.56
N GLU A 24 27.10 -41.30 14.09
CA GLU A 24 28.29 -40.53 13.76
C GLU A 24 29.04 -41.08 12.54
N MET A 25 29.86 -40.19 11.96
CA MET A 25 31.18 -40.40 11.32
C MET A 25 31.35 -41.44 10.20
N SER A 26 31.90 -41.02 9.06
CA SER A 26 33.36 -41.01 8.90
C SER A 26 33.82 -40.64 7.48
N LEU A 27 34.94 -39.93 7.46
CA LEU A 27 35.78 -39.50 6.35
C LEU A 27 36.12 -40.61 5.33
N ARG A 28 36.26 -40.20 4.07
CA ARG A 28 37.32 -40.72 3.18
C ARG A 28 37.96 -39.58 2.38
N LEU A 29 39.18 -39.24 2.78
CA LEU A 29 40.18 -38.53 1.97
C LEU A 29 40.97 -39.57 1.18
N LEU A 30 41.24 -39.30 -0.10
CA LEU A 30 42.41 -39.83 -0.80
C LEU A 30 43.05 -38.69 -1.62
N PRO A 31 44.38 -38.54 -1.58
CA PRO A 31 45.11 -37.50 -2.31
C PRO A 31 45.63 -38.03 -3.66
N ASN A 32 45.90 -37.15 -4.62
CA ASN A 32 47.04 -37.36 -5.50
C ASN A 32 47.63 -36.03 -6.04
N PRO A 33 48.97 -35.92 -6.14
CA PRO A 33 49.68 -34.68 -6.44
C PRO A 33 50.11 -34.58 -7.90
N GLY A 34 50.27 -33.35 -8.38
CA GLY A 34 50.86 -33.05 -9.69
C GLY A 34 51.37 -31.61 -9.76
N HIS A 35 52.69 -31.45 -9.68
CA HIS A 35 53.50 -30.26 -10.00
C HIS A 35 53.25 -29.72 -11.44
N PRO A 36 53.83 -28.58 -11.90
CA PRO A 36 54.60 -27.54 -11.21
C PRO A 36 54.14 -26.09 -11.52
N SER A 37 54.74 -25.18 -10.76
CA SER A 37 54.83 -23.73 -10.92
C SER A 37 55.13 -23.22 -12.34
N LEU A 38 54.35 -22.24 -12.79
CA LEU A 38 54.77 -21.24 -13.78
C LEU A 38 54.36 -19.84 -13.31
N HIS A 39 55.38 -19.03 -13.03
CA HIS A 39 55.26 -17.59 -12.84
C HIS A 39 54.73 -16.94 -14.11
N LEU A 40 53.61 -16.22 -14.01
CA LEU A 40 53.30 -15.17 -14.97
C LEU A 40 52.77 -13.92 -14.26
N ARG A 41 53.68 -12.95 -14.16
CA ARG A 41 53.52 -11.50 -14.24
C ARG A 41 52.23 -10.88 -13.67
N ARG A 42 52.46 -10.10 -12.61
CA ARG A 42 51.69 -8.91 -12.20
C ARG A 42 51.10 -8.19 -13.41
N ASN A 43 49.77 -8.26 -13.53
CA ASN A 43 48.98 -7.19 -14.12
C ASN A 43 48.12 -6.62 -13.00
N CYS A 44 48.59 -5.52 -12.42
CA CYS A 44 47.74 -4.61 -11.65
C CYS A 44 46.63 -4.11 -12.58
N ARG A 45 45.47 -4.74 -12.52
CA ARG A 45 44.21 -4.11 -12.89
C ARG A 45 43.52 -3.72 -11.60
N LEU A 46 43.33 -2.41 -11.45
CA LEU A 46 42.48 -1.78 -10.46
C LEU A 46 41.10 -2.43 -10.52
N PHE A 47 40.84 -3.42 -9.67
CA PHE A 47 39.47 -3.76 -9.30
C PHE A 47 38.99 -2.62 -8.43
N HIS A 48 38.30 -1.65 -9.05
CA HIS A 48 37.41 -0.79 -8.31
C HIS A 48 36.47 -1.67 -7.51
N ASN A 49 36.46 -1.46 -6.20
CA ASN A 49 35.54 -2.03 -5.26
C ASN A 49 34.10 -1.66 -5.68
N LEU A 50 33.46 -2.49 -6.49
CA LEU A 50 32.01 -2.55 -6.51
C LEU A 50 31.60 -3.35 -5.28
N ARG A 51 31.57 -2.66 -4.13
CA ARG A 51 30.77 -3.15 -3.01
C ARG A 51 29.33 -3.20 -3.51
N PRO A 52 28.62 -4.34 -3.43
CA PRO A 52 27.18 -4.32 -3.55
C PRO A 52 26.69 -3.33 -2.52
N THR A 53 25.96 -2.31 -2.95
CA THR A 53 25.23 -1.46 -2.02
C THR A 53 24.24 -2.36 -1.31
N ASN A 54 24.47 -2.66 -0.03
CA ASN A 54 23.48 -3.33 0.84
C ASN A 54 22.25 -2.44 1.12
N GLN A 55 22.03 -1.41 0.30
CA GLN A 55 20.86 -0.57 0.39
C GLN A 55 19.73 -1.30 -0.34
N PRO A 56 18.57 -1.49 0.31
CA PRO A 56 17.40 -2.00 -0.38
C PRO A 56 17.10 -1.11 -1.60
N PRO A 57 16.52 -1.68 -2.68
CA PRO A 57 16.09 -0.87 -3.81
C PRO A 57 15.14 0.22 -3.31
N PRO A 58 15.15 1.41 -3.94
CA PRO A 58 14.22 2.46 -3.57
C PRO A 58 12.77 1.96 -3.74
N PRO A 59 11.83 2.47 -2.93
CA PRO A 59 10.42 2.14 -3.07
C PRO A 59 9.95 2.46 -4.50
N PRO A 60 8.99 1.70 -5.05
CA PRO A 60 8.49 1.97 -6.39
C PRO A 60 7.80 3.34 -6.41
N MET A 61 7.99 4.04 -7.52
CA MET A 61 7.35 5.32 -7.78
C MET A 61 6.02 5.07 -8.48
N GLU A 62 4.92 5.37 -7.82
CA GLU A 62 3.59 5.43 -8.43
C GLU A 62 3.46 6.76 -9.19
N VAL A 63 2.99 6.69 -10.43
CA VAL A 63 2.69 7.86 -11.26
C VAL A 63 1.22 7.77 -11.69
N GLU A 64 0.45 8.79 -11.34
CA GLU A 64 -0.99 8.82 -11.58
C GLU A 64 -1.44 10.19 -12.09
N ILE A 65 -2.40 10.20 -13.00
CA ILE A 65 -3.12 11.40 -13.40
C ILE A 65 -4.30 11.57 -12.45
N LYS A 66 -4.50 12.76 -11.87
CA LYS A 66 -5.58 13.06 -10.91
C LYS A 66 -6.40 14.27 -11.37
N LEU A 67 -7.60 14.00 -11.83
CA LEU A 67 -8.56 15.02 -12.27
C LEU A 67 -9.70 15.09 -11.27
N ARG A 68 -10.04 16.30 -10.83
CA ARG A 68 -11.19 16.57 -9.98
C ARG A 68 -12.42 16.88 -10.82
N LEU A 69 -13.55 16.31 -10.42
CA LEU A 69 -14.86 16.59 -11.01
C LEU A 69 -15.63 17.58 -10.13
N PRO A 70 -16.45 18.47 -10.72
CA PRO A 70 -17.14 19.51 -9.96
C PRO A 70 -18.23 18.97 -9.05
N ASP A 71 -18.93 17.93 -9.48
CA ASP A 71 -20.17 17.49 -8.85
C ASP A 71 -20.53 16.02 -9.17
N SER A 72 -21.59 15.55 -8.52
CA SER A 72 -22.15 14.22 -8.71
C SER A 72 -22.72 13.99 -10.11
N SER A 73 -23.18 15.04 -10.80
CA SER A 73 -23.73 14.94 -12.16
C SER A 73 -22.63 14.58 -13.15
N SER A 74 -21.48 15.26 -13.04
CA SER A 74 -20.29 15.01 -13.85
C SER A 74 -19.71 13.62 -13.59
N HIS A 75 -19.64 13.21 -12.32
CA HIS A 75 -19.28 11.86 -11.92
C HIS A 75 -20.24 10.80 -12.47
N HIS A 76 -21.56 11.01 -12.38
CA HIS A 76 -22.56 10.09 -12.92
C HIS A 76 -22.46 9.96 -14.45
N LYS A 77 -22.29 11.08 -15.15
CA LYS A 77 -22.10 11.12 -16.60
C LYS A 77 -20.87 10.33 -17.03
N LEU A 78 -19.72 10.51 -16.36
CA LEU A 78 -18.52 9.69 -16.63
C LEU A 78 -18.77 8.21 -16.39
N SER A 79 -19.41 7.86 -15.28
CA SER A 79 -19.75 6.47 -14.98
C SER A 79 -20.64 5.85 -16.05
N HIS A 80 -21.60 6.60 -16.59
CA HIS A 80 -22.46 6.14 -17.69
C HIS A 80 -21.67 5.94 -18.99
N LEU A 81 -20.81 6.89 -19.37
CA LEU A 81 -19.98 6.81 -20.58
C LEU A 81 -18.99 5.64 -20.53
N LEU A 82 -18.46 5.32 -19.35
CA LEU A 82 -17.52 4.22 -19.14
C LEU A 82 -18.20 2.89 -18.81
N SER A 83 -19.53 2.82 -18.79
CA SER A 83 -20.26 1.64 -18.29
C SER A 83 -19.90 0.33 -19.00
N SER A 84 -19.65 0.34 -20.31
CA SER A 84 -19.23 -0.84 -21.08
C SER A 84 -17.81 -1.32 -20.78
N HIS A 85 -17.03 -0.51 -20.06
CA HIS A 85 -15.63 -0.75 -19.69
C HIS A 85 -15.47 -1.08 -18.20
N HIS A 86 -16.58 -1.20 -17.46
CA HIS A 86 -16.57 -1.43 -16.03
C HIS A 86 -15.99 -2.80 -15.70
N ILE A 87 -15.03 -2.83 -14.77
CA ILE A 87 -14.42 -4.07 -14.27
C ILE A 87 -15.04 -4.43 -12.92
N LYS A 88 -15.02 -3.48 -11.97
CA LYS A 88 -15.41 -3.73 -10.58
C LYS A 88 -15.65 -2.43 -9.81
N THR A 89 -16.33 -2.57 -8.69
CA THR A 89 -16.56 -1.49 -7.72
C THR A 89 -16.04 -1.92 -6.35
N HIS A 90 -15.28 -1.04 -5.71
CA HIS A 90 -14.72 -1.24 -4.39
C HIS A 90 -15.30 -0.23 -3.40
N ASN A 91 -15.85 -0.73 -2.30
CA ASN A 91 -16.21 0.09 -1.14
C ASN A 91 -15.02 0.11 -0.19
N GLN A 92 -14.33 1.24 -0.12
CA GLN A 92 -13.11 1.41 0.67
C GLN A 92 -13.39 2.19 1.95
N HIS A 93 -12.72 1.81 3.04
CA HIS A 93 -12.64 2.61 4.26
C HIS A 93 -11.16 2.82 4.60
N ASN A 94 -10.72 4.08 4.51
CA ASN A 94 -9.32 4.45 4.69
C ASN A 94 -9.14 5.04 6.09
N PHE A 95 -8.27 4.43 6.89
CA PHE A 95 -7.81 4.97 8.18
C PHE A 95 -6.35 5.38 8.07
N PHE A 96 -6.01 6.52 8.67
CA PHE A 96 -4.68 7.09 8.61
C PHE A 96 -4.06 7.16 9.99
N PHE A 97 -2.74 6.98 10.03
CA PHE A 97 -1.98 6.92 11.26
C PHE A 97 -0.76 7.83 11.14
N ASP A 98 -0.32 8.34 12.29
CA ASP A 98 0.89 9.14 12.43
C ASP A 98 1.52 8.83 13.79
N GLY A 99 2.74 9.32 14.00
CA GLY A 99 3.31 9.36 15.34
C GLY A 99 2.67 10.47 16.20
N PRO A 100 2.86 10.42 17.52
CA PRO A 100 2.25 11.37 18.45
C PRO A 100 2.69 12.83 18.21
N ASN A 101 3.82 13.05 17.54
CA ASN A 101 4.35 14.38 17.22
C ASN A 101 4.23 14.72 15.72
N ALA A 102 3.34 14.05 14.99
CA ALA A 102 3.12 14.27 13.56
C ALA A 102 4.37 14.01 12.70
N GLU A 103 5.15 12.99 13.06
CA GLU A 103 6.43 12.63 12.46
C GLU A 103 6.29 12.30 10.97
N LEU A 104 5.28 11.52 10.56
CA LEU A 104 5.06 11.18 9.16
C LEU A 104 4.63 12.40 8.37
N SER A 105 3.60 13.10 8.83
CA SER A 105 3.06 14.24 8.09
C SER A 105 4.07 15.38 7.96
N SER A 106 4.92 15.61 8.97
CA SER A 106 6.03 16.57 8.91
C SER A 106 7.09 16.19 7.88
N ASN A 107 7.21 14.91 7.54
CA ASN A 107 8.10 14.38 6.52
C ASN A 107 7.38 14.04 5.20
N GLN A 108 6.18 14.59 4.98
CA GLN A 108 5.37 14.34 3.78
C GLN A 108 5.11 12.84 3.53
N ALA A 109 4.92 12.07 4.60
CA ALA A 109 4.57 10.67 4.56
C ALA A 109 3.15 10.44 5.12
N ALA A 110 2.50 9.39 4.66
CA ALA A 110 1.17 9.00 5.06
C ALA A 110 1.10 7.48 5.20
N LEU A 111 0.89 7.02 6.44
CA LEU A 111 0.60 5.62 6.73
C LEU A 111 -0.92 5.42 6.73
N ARG A 112 -1.39 4.40 6.01
CA ARG A 112 -2.82 4.14 5.83
C ARG A 112 -3.10 2.65 5.94
N ILE A 113 -4.15 2.30 6.68
CA ILE A 113 -4.82 1.01 6.60
C ILE A 113 -6.11 1.20 5.80
N ARG A 114 -6.25 0.47 4.71
CA ARG A 114 -7.44 0.50 3.85
C ARG A 114 -8.16 -0.84 3.92
N PHE A 115 -9.42 -0.79 4.32
CA PHE A 115 -10.35 -1.92 4.26
C PHE A 115 -11.19 -1.84 3.00
N TYR A 116 -11.59 -2.99 2.48
CA TYR A 116 -12.40 -3.08 1.29
C TYR A 116 -13.58 -4.04 1.46
N ASN A 117 -14.73 -3.64 0.93
CA ASN A 117 -15.96 -4.41 0.84
C ASN A 117 -16.28 -5.14 2.15
N GLU A 118 -16.51 -4.37 3.22
CA GLU A 118 -16.84 -4.93 4.55
C GLU A 118 -15.79 -5.94 5.04
N ASP A 119 -14.52 -5.53 4.97
CA ASP A 119 -13.36 -6.28 5.49
C ASP A 119 -13.01 -7.56 4.73
N SER A 120 -13.48 -7.70 3.49
CA SER A 120 -13.06 -8.78 2.59
C SER A 120 -11.54 -8.81 2.33
N HIS A 121 -10.89 -7.65 2.38
CA HIS A 121 -9.44 -7.51 2.32
C HIS A 121 -9.00 -6.20 2.97
N CYS A 122 -7.73 -6.18 3.40
CA CYS A 122 -7.12 -5.05 4.06
C CYS A 122 -5.68 -4.86 3.54
N VAL A 123 -5.28 -3.60 3.36
CA VAL A 123 -3.97 -3.22 2.84
C VAL A 123 -3.37 -2.18 3.76
N LEU A 124 -2.13 -2.41 4.21
CA LEU A 124 -1.30 -1.38 4.81
C LEU A 124 -0.48 -0.73 3.71
N SER A 125 -0.46 0.59 3.68
CA SER A 125 0.29 1.35 2.67
C SER A 125 1.04 2.51 3.32
N LEU A 126 2.28 2.72 2.90
CA LEU A 126 3.05 3.94 3.17
C LEU A 126 3.25 4.69 1.87
N LYS A 127 2.75 5.91 1.82
CA LYS A 127 2.99 6.85 0.73
C LYS A 127 3.93 7.96 1.21
N ALA A 128 4.98 8.29 0.47
CA ALA A 128 5.98 9.29 0.89
C ALA A 128 6.42 10.21 -0.26
N LYS A 129 6.83 11.43 0.10
CA LYS A 129 7.41 12.43 -0.80
C LYS A 129 6.55 12.72 -2.05
N PRO A 130 5.25 13.02 -1.87
CA PRO A 130 4.36 13.34 -2.97
C PRO A 130 4.85 14.58 -3.73
N THR A 131 4.81 14.50 -5.05
CA THR A 131 4.89 15.67 -5.93
C THR A 131 3.67 15.68 -6.84
N ILE A 132 3.01 16.83 -6.96
CA ILE A 132 1.86 17.00 -7.86
C ILE A 132 2.04 18.27 -8.69
N SER A 133 1.94 18.11 -10.00
CA SER A 133 2.08 19.21 -10.96
C SER A 133 1.31 18.87 -12.23
N ASP A 134 0.54 19.83 -12.74
CA ASP A 134 -0.21 19.69 -14.01
C ASP A 134 -1.07 18.42 -14.10
N GLY A 135 -1.72 18.08 -12.98
CA GLY A 135 -2.59 16.91 -12.85
C GLY A 135 -1.86 15.58 -12.75
N ILE A 136 -0.53 15.54 -12.73
CA ILE A 136 0.26 14.33 -12.57
C ILE A 136 0.85 14.29 -11.15
N SER A 137 0.50 13.25 -10.41
CA SER A 137 1.01 12.93 -9.08
C SER A 137 2.08 11.85 -9.20
N ARG A 138 3.22 12.05 -8.53
CA ARG A 138 4.31 11.09 -8.42
C ARG A 138 4.62 10.89 -6.94
N ILE A 139 4.61 9.65 -6.48
CA ILE A 139 4.74 9.33 -5.06
C ILE A 139 5.49 8.02 -4.84
N GLU A 140 6.33 7.96 -3.81
CA GLU A 140 6.85 6.67 -3.35
C GLU A 140 5.69 5.93 -2.68
N GLU A 141 5.34 4.73 -3.14
CA GLU A 141 4.32 3.91 -2.49
C GLU A 141 4.82 2.49 -2.25
N GLU A 142 4.63 2.03 -1.02
CA GLU A 142 4.72 0.60 -0.69
C GLU A 142 3.38 0.16 -0.14
N GLU A 143 2.92 -1.01 -0.58
CA GLU A 143 1.72 -1.66 -0.08
C GLU A 143 2.04 -3.10 0.35
N GLU A 144 1.44 -3.53 1.44
CA GLU A 144 1.46 -4.92 1.89
C GLU A 144 0.06 -5.37 2.29
N ALA A 145 -0.22 -6.66 2.04
CA ALA A 145 -1.46 -7.26 2.50
C ALA A 145 -1.45 -7.34 4.03
N LEU A 146 -2.56 -6.93 4.65
CA LEU A 146 -2.77 -7.03 6.08
C LEU A 146 -4.01 -7.88 6.34
N GLU A 147 -3.96 -8.74 7.35
CA GLU A 147 -5.15 -9.48 7.76
C GLU A 147 -6.19 -8.48 8.33
N PRO A 148 -7.46 -8.51 7.87
CA PRO A 148 -8.46 -7.50 8.27
C PRO A 148 -8.70 -7.40 9.78
N SER A 149 -8.72 -8.50 10.53
CA SER A 149 -8.88 -8.46 11.99
C SER A 149 -7.70 -7.79 12.71
N ILE A 150 -6.46 -7.99 12.23
CA ILE A 150 -5.27 -7.27 12.70
C ILE A 150 -5.41 -5.78 12.38
N GLY A 151 -5.81 -5.45 11.15
CA GLY A 151 -6.06 -4.06 10.75
C GLY A 151 -7.09 -3.39 11.65
N ARG A 152 -8.21 -4.07 11.95
CA ARG A 152 -9.26 -3.55 12.85
C ARG A 152 -8.74 -3.34 14.25
N ALA A 153 -7.99 -4.29 14.78
CA ALA A 153 -7.37 -4.13 16.09
C ALA A 153 -6.38 -2.96 16.12
N CYS A 154 -5.65 -2.68 15.04
CA CYS A 154 -4.78 -1.50 14.94
C CYS A 154 -5.57 -0.19 14.86
N VAL A 155 -6.76 -0.19 14.26
CA VAL A 155 -7.63 1.00 14.29
C VAL A 155 -8.12 1.30 15.72
N GLU A 156 -8.48 0.27 16.48
CA GLU A 156 -8.93 0.39 17.87
C GLU A 156 -7.79 0.73 18.84
N GLU A 157 -6.64 0.06 18.69
CA GLU A 157 -5.44 0.24 19.51
C GLU A 157 -4.21 0.45 18.59
N PRO A 158 -3.92 1.70 18.16
CA PRO A 158 -2.87 1.99 17.16
C PRO A 158 -1.49 1.44 17.49
N ASN A 159 -1.13 1.38 18.78
CA ASN A 159 0.15 0.84 19.23
C ASN A 159 0.31 -0.67 18.96
N ARG A 160 -0.74 -1.40 18.58
CA ARG A 160 -0.62 -2.78 18.11
C ARG A 160 0.25 -2.90 16.85
N MET A 161 0.32 -1.85 16.03
CA MET A 161 1.23 -1.82 14.88
C MET A 161 2.70 -1.97 15.31
N MET A 162 3.06 -1.55 16.53
CA MET A 162 4.43 -1.73 17.04
C MET A 162 4.83 -3.19 17.18
N LEU A 163 3.86 -4.11 17.35
CA LEU A 163 4.06 -5.55 17.54
C LEU A 163 4.22 -6.33 16.23
N MET A 164 4.02 -5.69 15.08
CA MET A 164 4.08 -6.33 13.77
C MET A 164 5.52 -6.35 13.23
N GLU A 165 6.32 -7.29 13.71
CA GLU A 165 7.75 -7.39 13.36
C GLU A 165 8.02 -7.84 11.91
N GLU A 166 7.06 -8.52 11.27
CA GLU A 166 7.21 -9.03 9.90
C GLU A 166 6.86 -8.00 8.81
N SER A 167 6.33 -6.83 9.21
CA SER A 167 5.93 -5.76 8.30
C SER A 167 7.13 -4.91 7.89
N LYS A 168 7.48 -4.93 6.60
CA LYS A 168 8.57 -4.11 6.05
C LYS A 168 8.20 -2.63 6.05
N ILE A 169 6.92 -2.33 5.83
CA ILE A 169 6.44 -0.95 5.90
C ILE A 169 6.61 -0.40 7.31
N LEU A 170 6.22 -1.15 8.34
CA LEU A 170 6.33 -0.68 9.73
C LEU A 170 7.77 -0.67 10.22
N GLU A 171 8.63 -1.57 9.76
CA GLU A 171 10.08 -1.51 9.96
C GLU A 171 10.63 -0.19 9.38
N ARG A 172 10.37 0.09 8.10
CA ARG A 172 10.76 1.36 7.45
C ARG A 172 10.23 2.56 8.20
N VAL A 173 8.98 2.52 8.66
CA VAL A 173 8.37 3.64 9.40
C VAL A 173 9.13 3.94 10.70
N LYS A 174 9.47 2.90 11.46
CA LYS A 174 10.22 3.02 12.72
C LYS A 174 11.65 3.52 12.48
N GLU A 175 12.32 3.02 11.44
CA GLU A 175 13.72 3.35 11.16
C GLU A 175 13.89 4.73 10.51
N GLU A 176 13.11 5.04 9.47
CA GLU A 176 13.23 6.28 8.69
C GLU A 176 12.66 7.49 9.44
N TYR A 177 11.49 7.33 10.07
CA TYR A 177 10.79 8.45 10.73
C TYR A 177 10.90 8.46 12.25
N ARG A 178 11.56 7.45 12.85
CA ARG A 178 11.86 7.37 14.30
C ARG A 178 10.61 7.40 15.19
N ILE A 179 9.58 6.69 14.77
CA ILE A 179 8.30 6.63 15.48
C ILE A 179 8.35 5.56 16.58
N ASP A 180 7.95 5.93 17.79
CA ASP A 180 7.93 5.07 18.99
C ASP A 180 6.52 4.64 19.42
N GLY A 181 5.49 5.17 18.77
CA GLY A 181 4.09 4.81 18.95
C GLY A 181 3.20 5.47 17.89
N PHE A 182 1.97 5.02 17.78
CA PHE A 182 1.04 5.51 16.76
C PHE A 182 -0.21 6.12 17.37
N VAL A 183 -0.79 7.08 16.65
CA VAL A 183 -2.14 7.59 16.86
C VAL A 183 -2.97 7.38 15.60
N CYS A 184 -4.26 7.06 15.78
CA CYS A 184 -5.22 7.02 14.68
C CYS A 184 -5.73 8.44 14.42
N LEU A 185 -5.55 8.93 13.19
CA LEU A 185 -6.05 10.24 12.75
C LEU A 185 -7.53 10.21 12.36
N GLY A 186 -8.16 9.04 12.37
CA GLY A 186 -9.46 8.80 11.79
C GLY A 186 -9.38 8.44 10.31
N GLY A 187 -10.49 8.58 9.61
CA GLY A 187 -10.62 8.07 8.25
C GLY A 187 -11.85 8.55 7.50
N PHE A 188 -11.95 8.09 6.25
CA PHE A 188 -13.08 8.39 5.37
C PHE A 188 -13.37 7.22 4.43
N LYS A 189 -14.59 7.21 3.89
CA LYS A 189 -15.02 6.19 2.92
C LYS A 189 -14.77 6.65 1.49
N ASN A 190 -14.53 5.71 0.60
CA ASN A 190 -14.41 5.96 -0.83
C ASN A 190 -15.10 4.84 -1.62
N VAL A 191 -15.90 5.19 -2.61
CA VAL A 191 -16.44 4.24 -3.59
C VAL A 191 -15.64 4.40 -4.86
N ARG A 192 -14.85 3.37 -5.21
CA ARG A 192 -14.00 3.36 -6.40
C ARG A 192 -14.59 2.45 -7.46
N ARG A 193 -14.91 3.00 -8.63
CA ARG A 193 -15.28 2.22 -9.82
C ARG A 193 -14.06 2.12 -10.73
N VAL A 194 -13.68 0.90 -11.08
CA VAL A 194 -12.52 0.63 -11.92
C VAL A 194 -12.98 0.27 -13.32
N TYR A 195 -12.34 0.87 -14.34
CA TYR A 195 -12.63 0.64 -15.74
C TYR A 195 -11.35 0.30 -16.52
N ASP A 196 -11.47 -0.55 -17.53
CA ASP A 196 -10.44 -0.78 -18.55
C ASP A 196 -10.85 -0.04 -19.82
N TRP A 197 -10.28 1.13 -20.05
CA TRP A 197 -10.64 2.00 -21.16
C TRP A 197 -9.41 2.31 -21.99
N LYS A 198 -9.41 1.85 -23.25
CA LYS A 198 -8.29 2.03 -24.19
C LYS A 198 -6.94 1.51 -23.63
N GLY A 199 -6.97 0.44 -22.84
CA GLY A 199 -5.79 -0.13 -22.19
C GLY A 199 -5.31 0.66 -20.96
N LEU A 200 -6.07 1.67 -20.52
CA LEU A 200 -5.82 2.41 -19.30
C LEU A 200 -6.73 1.91 -18.17
N LYS A 201 -6.14 1.79 -16.98
CA LYS A 201 -6.87 1.48 -15.76
C LYS A 201 -7.37 2.79 -15.14
N LEU A 202 -8.65 3.09 -15.35
CA LEU A 202 -9.28 4.28 -14.81
C LEU A 202 -9.96 3.97 -13.48
N GLU A 203 -9.81 4.87 -12.51
CA GLU A 203 -10.37 4.76 -11.18
C GLU A 203 -11.24 6.01 -10.91
N LEU A 204 -12.55 5.84 -11.02
CA LEU A 204 -13.52 6.89 -10.74
C LEU A 204 -13.94 6.81 -9.27
N ASP A 205 -13.61 7.85 -8.52
CA ASP A 205 -13.79 7.93 -7.08
C ASP A 205 -14.94 8.83 -6.68
N GLU A 206 -15.70 8.33 -5.71
CA GLU A 206 -16.62 9.10 -4.88
C GLU A 206 -16.14 9.01 -3.43
N THR A 207 -15.43 10.03 -2.97
CA THR A 207 -14.91 10.12 -1.61
C THR A 207 -15.92 10.81 -0.71
N ILE A 208 -16.20 10.19 0.44
CA ILE A 208 -17.25 10.58 1.37
C ILE A 208 -16.59 10.98 2.69
N PHE A 209 -16.49 12.29 2.91
CA PHE A 209 -16.10 12.89 4.18
C PHE A 209 -17.35 13.27 5.00
N GLU A 210 -17.17 13.59 6.28
CA GLU A 210 -18.25 14.12 7.12
C GLU A 210 -18.74 15.50 6.63
N PHE A 211 -17.84 16.29 6.05
CA PHE A 211 -18.10 17.64 5.56
C PHE A 211 -18.48 17.72 4.07
N GLY A 212 -18.67 16.59 3.40
CA GLY A 212 -19.15 16.53 2.02
C GLY A 212 -18.50 15.45 1.16
N ARG A 213 -18.84 15.45 -0.13
CA ARG A 213 -18.32 14.50 -1.12
C ARG A 213 -17.34 15.16 -2.07
N ASN A 214 -16.28 14.44 -2.43
CA ASN A 214 -15.33 14.83 -3.47
C ASN A 214 -15.31 13.74 -4.55
N TYR A 215 -15.17 14.18 -5.81
CA TYR A 215 -15.22 13.29 -6.97
C TYR A 215 -13.95 13.46 -7.79
N GLU A 216 -13.30 12.34 -8.11
CA GLU A 216 -12.02 12.35 -8.83
C GLU A 216 -11.99 11.23 -9.87
N MET A 217 -11.28 11.46 -10.97
CA MET A 217 -10.82 10.43 -11.89
C MET A 217 -9.31 10.30 -11.70
N GLU A 218 -8.87 9.09 -11.37
CA GLU A 218 -7.46 8.72 -11.26
C GLU A 218 -7.10 7.76 -12.40
N CYS A 219 -5.89 7.86 -12.93
CA CYS A 219 -5.34 6.92 -13.92
C CYS A 219 -3.87 6.70 -13.64
N GLU A 220 -3.52 5.49 -13.19
CA GLU A 220 -2.13 5.04 -13.11
C GLU A 220 -1.56 4.93 -14.53
N SER A 221 -0.34 5.45 -14.75
CA SER A 221 0.21 5.56 -16.10
C SER A 221 1.74 5.50 -16.12
N GLU A 222 2.28 4.76 -17.10
CA GLU A 222 3.70 4.75 -17.45
C GLU A 222 4.09 5.93 -18.37
N ASP A 223 3.12 6.53 -19.06
CA ASP A 223 3.26 7.68 -19.97
C ASP A 223 2.21 8.74 -19.63
N ALA A 224 2.41 9.37 -18.47
CA ALA A 224 1.39 10.19 -17.82
C ALA A 224 1.00 11.42 -18.63
N GLU A 225 1.93 12.02 -19.37
CA GLU A 225 1.66 13.16 -20.23
C GLU A 225 0.73 12.77 -21.39
N ARG A 226 1.02 11.68 -22.10
CA ARG A 226 0.17 11.17 -23.18
C ARG A 226 -1.22 10.79 -22.68
N ASP A 227 -1.27 10.05 -21.58
CA ASP A 227 -2.51 9.52 -21.04
C ASP A 227 -3.39 10.62 -20.43
N ARG A 228 -2.77 11.67 -19.87
CA ARG A 228 -3.48 12.88 -19.44
C ARG A 228 -4.15 13.53 -20.65
N ASP A 229 -3.40 13.82 -21.71
CA ASP A 229 -3.94 14.49 -22.90
C ASP A 229 -5.10 13.67 -23.52
N LEU A 230 -5.00 12.34 -23.49
CA LEU A 230 -6.08 11.43 -23.92
C LEU A 230 -7.33 11.55 -23.04
N LEU A 231 -7.17 11.62 -21.71
CA LEU A 231 -8.28 11.79 -20.77
C LEU A 231 -8.92 13.18 -20.90
N GLU A 232 -8.12 14.22 -21.04
CA GLU A 232 -8.61 15.59 -21.25
C GLU A 232 -9.42 15.71 -22.53
N GLY A 233 -8.93 15.10 -23.62
CA GLY A 233 -9.66 15.00 -24.88
C GLY A 233 -11.02 14.32 -24.68
N PHE A 234 -11.04 13.18 -23.98
CA PHE A 234 -12.28 12.46 -23.67
C PHE A 234 -13.27 13.31 -22.85
N PHE A 235 -12.79 14.07 -21.86
CA PHE A 235 -13.64 14.93 -21.04
C PHE A 235 -14.21 16.09 -21.87
N LYS A 236 -13.37 16.71 -22.71
CA LYS A 236 -13.75 17.80 -23.60
C LYS A 236 -14.79 17.37 -24.64
N GLU A 237 -14.56 16.25 -25.32
CA GLU A 237 -15.48 15.69 -26.32
C GLU A 237 -16.87 15.40 -25.73
N ASN A 238 -16.90 15.00 -24.46
CA ASN A 238 -18.15 14.67 -23.77
C ASN A 238 -18.72 15.85 -22.99
N GLY A 239 -18.12 17.04 -23.02
CA GLY A 239 -18.59 18.21 -22.28
C GLY A 239 -18.65 17.96 -20.77
N ILE A 240 -17.52 17.52 -20.21
CA ILE A 240 -17.35 17.23 -18.78
C ILE A 240 -16.26 18.16 -18.25
N SER A 241 -16.66 19.07 -17.35
CA SER A 241 -15.71 19.97 -16.69
C SER A 241 -14.85 19.20 -15.70
N TYR A 242 -13.59 19.60 -15.59
CA TYR A 242 -12.64 19.09 -14.61
C TYR A 242 -11.64 20.17 -14.23
N SER A 243 -10.94 19.96 -13.12
CA SER A 243 -9.73 20.68 -12.75
C SER A 243 -8.64 19.68 -12.36
N TYR A 244 -7.38 20.09 -12.37
CA TYR A 244 -6.32 19.26 -11.80
C TYR A 244 -6.43 19.21 -10.28
N SER A 245 -6.41 18.02 -9.69
CA SER A 245 -6.36 17.87 -8.24
C SER A 245 -5.09 18.55 -7.71
N GLN A 246 -5.25 19.47 -6.75
CA GLN A 246 -4.13 20.19 -6.12
C GLN A 246 -3.74 19.60 -4.76
N SER A 247 -4.59 18.73 -4.22
CA SER A 247 -4.46 18.18 -2.87
C SER A 247 -4.82 16.71 -2.88
N SER A 248 -4.12 15.89 -2.07
CA SER A 248 -4.51 14.51 -1.85
C SER A 248 -5.80 14.42 -1.03
N LYS A 249 -6.50 13.28 -1.12
CA LYS A 249 -7.69 12.99 -0.29
C LYS A 249 -7.39 13.11 1.21
N LEU A 250 -6.19 12.73 1.65
CA LEU A 250 -5.76 12.91 3.04
C LEU A 250 -5.62 14.39 3.41
N ALA A 251 -5.02 15.21 2.54
CA ALA A 251 -4.91 16.65 2.78
C ALA A 251 -6.30 17.31 2.87
N ILE A 252 -7.24 16.90 2.03
CA ILE A 252 -8.64 17.35 2.11
C ILE A 252 -9.27 16.94 3.44
N PHE A 253 -9.16 15.66 3.82
CA PHE A 253 -9.66 15.14 5.10
C PHE A 253 -9.13 15.95 6.29
N ARG A 254 -7.82 16.18 6.36
CA ARG A 254 -7.17 16.92 7.44
C ARG A 254 -7.57 18.40 7.48
N SER A 255 -7.93 18.98 6.34
CA SER A 255 -8.39 20.37 6.27
C SER A 255 -9.80 20.59 6.82
N GLY A 256 -10.61 19.53 6.94
CA GLY A 256 -11.98 19.59 7.44
C GLY A 256 -12.97 20.30 6.52
N LYS A 257 -12.60 20.56 5.26
CA LYS A 257 -13.44 21.26 4.27
C LYS A 257 -13.15 20.79 2.85
N LEU A 258 -14.15 20.91 1.98
CA LEU A 258 -13.93 20.66 0.55
C LEU A 258 -13.10 21.78 -0.09
N PRO A 259 -12.16 21.47 -1.00
CA PRO A 259 -11.46 22.49 -1.75
C PRO A 259 -12.44 23.22 -2.68
N PRO A 260 -12.23 24.52 -2.96
CA PRO A 260 -12.98 25.22 -4.01
C PRO A 260 -12.74 24.55 -5.37
N PHE A 261 -13.76 24.51 -6.23
CA PHE A 261 -13.62 24.07 -7.62
C PHE A 261 -13.43 25.30 -8.49
N PHE A 262 -12.41 25.28 -9.35
CA PHE A 262 -12.07 26.36 -10.27
C PHE A 262 -12.10 25.86 -11.71
#